data_AF-Q66T55-F1
#
_entry.id   AF-Q66T55-F1
#
_cell.length_a   1.000
_cell.length_b   1.000
_cell.length_c   1.000
_cell.angle_alpha   90.00
_cell.angle_beta   90.00
_cell.angle_gamma   90.00
#
_symmetry.space_group_name_H-M   'P 1'
#
loop_
_entity.id
_entity.type
_entity.pdbx_description
1 polymer ?
#
loop_
_entity_poly.entity_id
_entity_poly.type
_entity_poly.pdbx_seq_one_letter_code
_entity_poly.pdbx_strand_id
1 'polypeptide(L)' 'WSSFPLEDIGIIEPTKDNGCKVVLTTRSEEVIRSMGCKKVQVACLSMHEAMNLFLSKVVQDISENPTLKSSMRLAV' A
#
# COMPACT_ATOMS: atom_id res chain seq x y z
N TRP A 1 0.26 -20.01 8.38
CA TRP A 1 -1.01 -19.27 8.66
C TRP A 1 -2.19 -20.16 8.32
N SER A 2 -3.30 -20.10 9.08
CA SER A 2 -4.54 -20.85 8.82
C SER A 2 -5.67 -19.92 8.35
N SER A 3 -6.48 -20.35 7.37
CA SER A 3 -7.66 -19.61 6.97
C SER A 3 -8.74 -19.61 8.05
N PHE A 4 -9.58 -18.58 8.03
CA PHE A 4 -10.76 -18.45 8.85
C PHE A 4 -11.86 -17.71 8.05
N PRO A 5 -13.15 -17.93 8.37
CA PRO A 5 -14.27 -17.17 7.81
C PRO A 5 -14.15 -15.68 8.15
N LEU A 6 -14.43 -14.80 7.19
CA LEU A 6 -14.41 -13.36 7.45
C LEU A 6 -15.47 -12.93 8.46
N GLU A 7 -16.58 -13.68 8.57
CA GLU A 7 -17.64 -13.42 9.54
C GLU A 7 -17.16 -13.48 10.98
N ASP A 8 -16.16 -14.32 11.28
CA ASP A 8 -15.59 -14.48 12.62
C ASP A 8 -14.92 -13.19 13.12
N ILE A 9 -14.52 -12.32 12.19
CA ILE A 9 -13.95 -11.00 12.47
C ILE A 9 -14.91 -9.85 12.11
N GLY A 10 -16.19 -10.16 11.91
CA GLY A 10 -17.24 -9.17 11.64
C GLY A 10 -17.24 -8.62 10.21
N ILE A 11 -16.56 -9.28 9.27
CA ILE A 11 -16.56 -8.90 7.86
C ILE A 11 -17.50 -9.84 7.11
N ILE A 12 -18.44 -9.28 6.36
CA ILE A 12 -19.35 -10.07 5.51
C ILE A 12 -18.55 -10.60 4.32
N GLU A 13 -18.68 -11.89 4.01
CA GLU A 13 -18.02 -12.49 2.86
C GLU A 13 -18.37 -11.76 1.54
N PRO A 14 -17.37 -11.40 0.71
CA PRO A 14 -17.59 -10.77 -0.58
C PRO A 14 -18.40 -11.65 -1.54
N THR A 15 -19.52 -11.13 -2.02
CA THR A 15 -20.30 -11.75 -3.09
C THR A 15 -20.49 -10.78 -4.25
N LYS A 16 -20.89 -11.29 -5.41
CA LYS A 16 -21.20 -10.42 -6.56
C LYS A 16 -22.40 -9.50 -6.26
N ASP A 17 -23.34 -9.97 -5.46
CA ASP A 17 -24.61 -9.28 -5.20
C ASP A 17 -24.48 -8.20 -4.12
N ASN A 18 -23.64 -8.42 -3.10
CA ASN A 18 -23.45 -7.44 -2.04
C ASN A 18 -22.46 -6.32 -2.43
N GLY A 19 -21.75 -6.46 -3.55
CA GLY A 19 -20.77 -5.49 -4.02
C GLY A 19 -19.56 -5.30 -3.09
N CYS A 20 -19.44 -6.08 -2.03
CA CYS A 20 -18.35 -6.04 -1.06
C CYS A 20 -17.05 -6.52 -1.72
N LYS A 21 -15.92 -5.90 -1.37
CA LYS A 21 -14.58 -6.30 -1.82
C LYS A 21 -13.63 -6.24 -0.63
N VAL A 22 -12.83 -7.30 -0.48
CA VAL A 22 -11.81 -7.38 0.57
C VAL A 22 -10.44 -7.43 -0.08
N VAL A 23 -9.52 -6.61 0.42
CA VAL A 23 -8.11 -6.59 0.01
C VAL A 23 -7.26 -6.95 1.21
N LEU A 24 -6.64 -8.12 1.15
CA LEU A 24 -5.67 -8.55 2.15
C LEU A 24 -4.27 -8.10 1.74
N THR A 25 -3.53 -7.49 2.67
CA THR A 25 -2.13 -7.13 2.45
C THR A 25 -1.25 -7.93 3.40
N THR A 26 -0.16 -8.48 2.87
CA THR A 26 0.78 -9.30 3.63
C THR A 26 2.13 -9.35 2.92
N ARG A 27 3.20 -9.54 3.70
CA ARG A 27 4.55 -9.80 3.17
C ARG A 27 4.78 -11.29 2.90
N SER A 28 3.86 -12.16 3.30
CA SER A 28 3.98 -13.63 3.16
C SER A 28 3.03 -14.15 2.09
N GLU A 29 3.59 -14.74 1.03
CA GLU A 29 2.80 -15.42 0.00
C GLU A 29 2.01 -16.61 0.56
N GLU A 30 2.53 -17.28 1.60
CA GLU A 30 1.83 -18.39 2.25
C GLU A 30 0.47 -17.96 2.82
N VAL A 31 0.39 -16.75 3.38
CA VAL A 31 -0.87 -16.21 3.92
C VAL A 31 -1.91 -16.04 2.81
N ILE A 32 -1.52 -15.49 1.65
CA ILE A 32 -2.41 -15.34 0.48
C ILE A 32 -2.92 -16.71 0.02
N ARG A 33 -2.01 -17.68 -0.08
CA ARG A 33 -2.36 -19.05 -0.51
C ARG A 33 -3.31 -19.72 0.48
N SER A 34 -3.04 -19.62 1.77
CA SER A 34 -3.90 -20.19 2.82
C SER A 34 -5.29 -19.57 2.82
N MET A 35 -5.41 -18.25 2.59
CA MET A 35 -6.70 -17.54 2.54
C MET A 35 -7.47 -17.75 1.23
N GLY A 36 -6.91 -18.42 0.23
CA GLY A 36 -7.57 -18.61 -1.08
C GLY A 36 -7.77 -17.32 -1.87
N CYS A 37 -7.06 -16.24 -1.55
CA CYS A 37 -7.19 -14.95 -2.22
C CYS A 37 -6.45 -14.94 -3.56
N LYS A 38 -6.93 -14.11 -4.50
CA LYS A 38 -6.18 -13.82 -5.73
C LYS A 38 -4.89 -13.07 -5.39
N LYS A 39 -3.73 -13.66 -5.73
CA LYS A 39 -2.43 -13.02 -5.52
C LYS A 39 -2.25 -11.81 -6.44
N VAL A 40 -1.87 -10.68 -5.85
CA VAL A 40 -1.38 -9.48 -6.55
C VAL A 40 -0.06 -9.09 -5.90
N GLN A 41 1.03 -9.19 -6.65
CA GLN A 41 2.35 -8.82 -6.15
C GLN A 41 2.57 -7.33 -6.34
N VAL A 42 2.77 -6.61 -5.24
CA VAL A 42 3.16 -5.20 -5.26
C VAL A 42 4.69 -5.14 -5.27
N ALA A 43 5.25 -4.71 -6.39
CA ALA A 43 6.69 -4.51 -6.51
C ALA A 43 7.14 -3.24 -5.79
N CYS A 44 8.42 -3.18 -5.43
CA CYS A 44 9.03 -1.91 -5.04
C CYS A 44 8.97 -0.92 -6.19
N LEU A 45 8.84 0.36 -5.86
CA LEU A 45 9.01 1.43 -6.83
C LEU A 45 10.42 1.38 -7.42
N SER A 46 10.56 1.72 -8.70
CA SER A 46 11.87 2.02 -9.27
C SER A 46 12.51 3.21 -8.55
N MET A 47 13.83 3.37 -8.66
CA MET A 47 14.51 4.52 -8.06
C MET A 47 13.89 5.86 -8.51
N HIS A 48 13.53 5.98 -9.78
CA HIS A 48 12.89 7.18 -10.32
C HIS A 48 11.51 7.41 -9.69
N GLU A 49 10.65 6.39 -9.64
CA GLU A 49 9.32 6.50 -9.00
C GLU A 49 9.42 6.79 -7.50
N ALA A 50 10.38 6.17 -6.81
CA ALA A 50 10.64 6.41 -5.40
C ALA A 50 11.10 7.85 -5.14
N MET A 51 12.00 8.38 -5.98
CA MET A 51 12.43 9.78 -5.89
C MET A 51 11.30 10.75 -6.20
N ASN A 52 10.48 10.46 -7.21
CA ASN A 52 9.30 11.29 -7.52
C ASN A 52 8.30 11.28 -6.36
N LEU A 53 8.05 10.12 -5.75
CA LEU A 53 7.19 10.01 -4.57
C LEU A 53 7.77 10.81 -3.40
N PHE A 54 9.06 10.64 -3.11
CA PHE A 54 9.76 11.39 -2.06
C PHE A 54 9.62 12.90 -2.28
N LEU A 55 9.98 13.39 -3.46
CA LEU A 55 9.85 14.81 -3.82
C LEU A 55 8.41 15.29 -3.73
N SER A 56 7.42 14.50 -4.16
CA SER A 56 6.01 14.89 -4.06
C SER A 56 5.55 15.10 -2.61
N LYS A 57 6.05 14.29 -1.68
CA LYS A 57 5.71 14.37 -0.25
C LYS A 57 6.47 15.51 0.43
N VAL A 58 7.76 15.60 0.16
CA VAL A 58 8.60 16.64 0.76
C VAL A 58 8.22 18.02 0.19
N VAL A 59 7.91 18.17 -1.11
CA VAL A 59 7.43 19.45 -1.66
C VAL A 59 6.10 19.88 -1.03
N GLN A 60 5.21 18.92 -0.74
CA GLN A 60 3.97 19.20 -0.01
C GLN A 60 4.28 19.74 1.40
N ASP A 61 5.21 19.13 2.12
CA ASP A 61 5.62 19.56 3.47
C ASP A 61 6.42 20.88 3.44
N ILE A 62 7.18 21.15 2.38
CA ILE A 62 8.02 22.34 2.21
C ILE A 62 7.21 23.59 1.84
N SER A 63 6.00 23.44 1.29
CA SER A 63 5.08 24.56 1.15
C SER A 63 4.84 25.27 2.49
N GLU A 64 5.08 24.59 3.62
CA GLU A 64 4.93 25.11 4.97
C GLU A 64 6.26 25.61 5.59
N ASN A 65 7.42 25.38 4.93
CA ASN A 65 8.73 25.78 5.45
C ASN A 65 9.77 26.16 4.35
N PRO A 66 10.14 27.46 4.22
CA PRO A 66 11.01 27.95 3.16
C PRO A 66 12.48 27.48 3.23
N THR A 67 12.99 27.06 4.38
CA THR A 67 14.40 26.63 4.57
C THR A 67 14.69 25.25 3.98
N LEU A 68 13.68 24.39 3.92
CA LEU A 68 13.83 23.06 3.32
C LEU A 68 13.88 23.12 1.78
N LYS A 69 13.26 24.14 1.17
CA LYS A 69 13.23 24.34 -0.30
C LYS A 69 14.62 24.57 -0.90
N SER A 70 15.49 25.29 -0.18
CA SER A 70 16.88 25.54 -0.60
C SER A 70 17.77 24.29 -0.46
N SER A 71 17.48 23.44 0.52
CA SER A 71 18.26 22.23 0.82
C SER A 71 18.04 21.10 -0.20
N MET A 72 16.81 20.97 -0.74
CA MET A 72 16.51 19.94 -1.75
C MET A 72 17.24 20.12 -3.09
N ARG A 73 17.67 21.34 -3.44
CA ARG A 73 18.42 21.60 -4.67
C ARG A 73 19.83 21.00 -4.69
N LEU A 74 20.33 20.57 -3.54
CA LEU A 74 21.68 20.02 -3.37
C LEU A 74 21.73 18.49 -3.32
N ALA A 75 20.57 17.82 -3.22
CA ALA A 75 20.47 16.37 -3.01
C ALA A 75 20.12 15.58 -4.29
N VAL A 76 20.04 16.25 -5.45
CA VAL A 76 19.82 15.66 -6.78
C VAL A 76 21.03 15.92 -7.65
#